data_AF-A0A377GDG5-F1
#
_entry.id   AF-A0A377GDG5-F1
#
_cell.length_a   1.000
_cell.length_b   1.000
_cell.length_c   1.000
_cell.angle_alpha   90.00
_cell.angle_beta   90.00
_cell.angle_gamma   90.00
#
_symmetry.space_group_name_H-M   'P 1'
#
loop_
_entity.id
_entity.type
_entity.pdbx_description
1 polymer ?
#
loop_
_entity_poly.entity_id
_entity_poly.type
_entity_poly.pdbx_seq_one_letter_code
_entity_poly.pdbx_strand_id
1 'polypeptide(L)'
;MKERFAAVSRQLNELGIQPQSKFVAEREDKLIQHATQLDQLQHAAYEAIEEHYSQFNPAASKEEHFHFFKKILRIKNVLRELQNLHNDLTQKLGERSMIYIQDEQKINLNDKIILPELKGKEPKEIVRANFYQLLENITRNNSLNSAETNYITSLLMQLVSRPAGIKLIVKLNYLLASKDAQLILKPSKNFECSMTAEGLASASPEFTSKSFSPEDDFKTILKKATIRGRGAQRVRVGIDFNYNNSISALNLETYASTGNGLTDSGPAFVLMGHELIHAMHNLLGKARHNFSLFFQGNNYQDDPLMNALYPTSSLYSYGSAAEEYWTIEGAVLCENSIRNEHGFFRRTGHISAEPGSRAIRDLYYIGLARSYDLLHLERLQTYIQNQEEIDDISKDDLALEKLLQCEKYKLMHYSFTDIISMCQFISPLQLRRMERVIKSVSREKMENEERDLEQVLAIIPPKIAQLFVAVTTRGIAADEKIDSEELEAILPSIKRMEELLKESGLSHRNLKVFSNFIEAIEQSATHSALKNN
;
A
#
# COMPACT_ATOMS: atom_id res chain seq x y z
N MET A 1 -2.54 -20.42 -16.18
CA MET A 1 -2.09 -19.03 -16.45
C MET A 1 -3.06 -18.31 -17.39
N LYS A 2 -3.27 -18.80 -18.62
CA LYS A 2 -4.28 -18.24 -19.56
C LYS A 2 -5.69 -18.09 -18.97
N GLU A 3 -6.19 -19.12 -18.30
CA GLU A 3 -7.52 -19.09 -17.64
C GLU A 3 -7.59 -18.05 -16.52
N ARG A 4 -6.54 -17.90 -15.72
CA ARG A 4 -6.46 -16.88 -14.66
C ARG A 4 -6.42 -15.46 -15.25
N PHE A 5 -5.70 -15.24 -16.35
CA PHE A 5 -5.76 -13.96 -17.06
C PHE A 5 -7.16 -13.66 -17.62
N ALA A 6 -7.85 -14.67 -18.16
CA ALA A 6 -9.21 -14.51 -18.65
C ALA A 6 -10.21 -14.21 -17.51
N ALA A 7 -10.05 -14.85 -16.35
CA ALA A 7 -10.86 -14.60 -15.16
C ALA A 7 -10.68 -13.16 -14.66
N VAL A 8 -9.43 -12.71 -14.50
CA VAL A 8 -9.13 -11.32 -14.09
C VAL A 8 -9.61 -10.30 -15.12
N SER A 9 -9.42 -10.56 -16.42
CA SER A 9 -9.91 -9.67 -17.48
C SER A 9 -11.43 -9.53 -17.43
N ARG A 10 -12.16 -10.62 -17.11
CA ARG A 10 -13.61 -10.58 -16.92
C ARG A 10 -14.00 -9.72 -15.71
N GLN A 11 -13.33 -9.89 -14.57
CA GLN A 11 -13.59 -9.07 -13.38
C GLN A 11 -13.36 -7.58 -13.66
N LEU A 12 -12.30 -7.20 -14.38
CA LEU A 12 -12.05 -5.81 -14.79
C LEU A 12 -13.15 -5.29 -15.71
N ASN A 13 -13.57 -6.08 -16.71
CA ASN A 13 -14.67 -5.70 -17.61
C ASN A 13 -15.99 -5.49 -16.86
N GLU A 14 -16.30 -6.32 -15.86
CA GLU A 14 -17.48 -6.17 -14.98
C GLU A 14 -17.42 -4.88 -14.15
N LEU A 15 -16.22 -4.35 -13.90
CA LEU A 15 -15.99 -3.06 -13.23
C LEU A 15 -15.98 -1.86 -14.21
N GLY A 16 -16.24 -2.11 -15.50
CA GLY A 16 -16.21 -1.10 -16.56
C GLY A 16 -14.81 -0.75 -17.06
N ILE A 17 -13.79 -1.55 -16.71
CA ILE A 17 -12.40 -1.32 -17.07
C ILE A 17 -12.09 -2.20 -18.28
N GLN A 18 -11.97 -1.58 -19.46
CA GLN A 18 -11.53 -2.28 -20.67
C GLN A 18 -10.03 -2.08 -20.86
N PRO A 19 -9.20 -3.11 -20.63
CA PRO A 19 -7.78 -3.01 -20.92
C PRO A 19 -7.63 -2.77 -22.41
N GLN A 20 -6.98 -1.68 -22.81
CA GLN A 20 -6.67 -1.46 -24.22
C GLN A 20 -5.84 -2.65 -24.70
N SER A 21 -6.38 -3.46 -25.62
CA SER A 21 -5.60 -4.46 -26.33
C SER A 21 -4.71 -3.72 -27.33
N LYS A 22 -3.67 -3.03 -26.84
CA LYS A 22 -2.55 -2.69 -27.70
C LYS A 22 -1.91 -4.02 -28.04
N PHE A 23 -2.25 -4.49 -29.24
CA PHE A 23 -1.73 -5.71 -29.86
C PHE A 23 -0.32 -5.97 -29.36
N VAL A 24 -0.15 -7.08 -28.67
CA VAL A 24 1.16 -7.65 -28.41
C VAL A 24 1.72 -7.89 -29.81
N ALA A 25 2.67 -7.05 -30.26
CA ALA A 25 3.54 -7.46 -31.36
C ALA A 25 4.05 -8.84 -30.97
N GLU A 26 3.84 -9.86 -31.81
CA GLU A 26 4.15 -11.25 -31.49
C GLU A 26 5.62 -11.35 -31.03
N ARG A 27 5.85 -11.26 -29.72
CA ARG A 27 7.16 -11.51 -29.13
C ARG A 27 7.34 -13.02 -29.12
N GLU A 28 8.47 -13.53 -29.58
CA GLU A 28 8.66 -14.99 -29.73
C GLU A 28 8.47 -15.77 -28.41
N ASP A 29 8.78 -15.18 -27.26
CA ASP A 29 8.66 -15.84 -25.95
C ASP A 29 7.30 -15.60 -25.27
N LYS A 30 6.57 -16.70 -25.04
CA LYS A 30 5.25 -16.72 -24.37
C LYS A 30 5.26 -16.14 -22.95
N LEU A 31 6.35 -16.26 -22.18
CA LEU A 31 6.44 -15.69 -20.83
C LEU A 31 6.53 -14.16 -20.89
N ILE A 32 7.24 -13.61 -21.88
CA ILE A 32 7.32 -12.16 -22.09
C ILE A 32 5.97 -11.61 -22.59
N GLN A 33 5.25 -12.37 -23.43
CA GLN A 33 3.88 -12.01 -23.81
C GLN A 33 2.95 -11.96 -22.58
N HIS A 34 3.00 -12.97 -21.70
CA HIS A 34 2.24 -12.96 -20.46
C HIS A 34 2.64 -11.80 -19.53
N ALA A 35 3.93 -11.44 -19.47
CA ALA A 35 4.39 -10.31 -18.67
C ALA A 35 3.85 -8.99 -19.21
N THR A 36 3.83 -8.84 -20.53
CA THR A 36 3.23 -7.69 -21.22
C THR A 36 1.73 -7.59 -20.93
N GLN A 37 1.01 -8.70 -21.03
CA GLN A 37 -0.43 -8.73 -20.73
C GLN A 37 -0.72 -8.38 -19.26
N LEU A 38 0.09 -8.91 -18.34
CA LEU A 38 -0.04 -8.62 -16.92
C LEU A 38 0.21 -7.14 -16.63
N ASP A 39 1.30 -6.58 -17.17
CA ASP A 39 1.64 -5.16 -17.10
C ASP A 39 0.46 -4.30 -17.55
N GLN A 40 -0.13 -4.60 -18.71
CA GLN A 40 -1.30 -3.89 -19.24
C GLN A 40 -2.53 -3.95 -18.31
N LEU A 41 -2.83 -5.12 -17.74
CA LEU A 41 -3.97 -5.29 -16.84
C LEU A 41 -3.78 -4.53 -15.52
N GLN A 42 -2.57 -4.56 -14.95
CA GLN A 42 -2.25 -3.80 -13.74
C GLN A 42 -2.36 -2.29 -13.99
N HIS A 43 -1.80 -1.80 -15.10
CA HIS A 43 -1.86 -0.37 -15.45
C HIS A 43 -3.31 0.08 -15.66
N ALA A 44 -4.12 -0.67 -16.41
CA ALA A 44 -5.53 -0.33 -16.61
C ALA A 44 -6.32 -0.29 -15.30
N ALA A 45 -6.04 -1.19 -14.35
CA ALA A 45 -6.69 -1.20 -13.05
C ALA A 45 -6.29 0.00 -12.19
N TYR A 46 -5.00 0.36 -12.15
CA TYR A 46 -4.53 1.56 -11.43
C TYR A 46 -5.03 2.85 -12.08
N GLU A 47 -4.97 2.98 -13.41
CA GLU A 47 -5.50 4.14 -14.15
C GLU A 47 -7.01 4.33 -13.86
N ALA A 48 -7.77 3.23 -13.77
CA ALA A 48 -9.18 3.30 -13.42
C ALA A 48 -9.44 3.74 -11.97
N ILE A 49 -8.59 3.38 -11.00
CA ILE A 49 -8.67 3.91 -9.63
C ILE A 49 -8.44 5.41 -9.63
N GLU A 50 -7.39 5.86 -10.31
CA GLU A 50 -6.98 7.25 -10.41
C GLU A 50 -8.05 8.11 -11.13
N GLU A 51 -8.60 7.62 -12.25
CA GLU A 51 -9.73 8.24 -12.96
C GLU A 51 -10.98 8.31 -12.08
N HIS A 52 -11.30 7.23 -11.35
CA HIS A 52 -12.45 7.20 -10.47
C HIS A 52 -12.28 8.21 -9.32
N TYR A 53 -11.09 8.30 -8.70
CA TYR A 53 -10.79 9.33 -7.70
C TYR A 53 -10.97 10.77 -8.22
N SER A 54 -10.65 11.03 -9.49
CA SER A 54 -10.82 12.37 -10.09
C SER A 54 -12.28 12.82 -10.20
N GLN A 55 -13.24 11.90 -10.06
CA GLN A 55 -14.68 12.16 -10.12
C GLN A 55 -15.31 12.30 -8.73
N PHE A 56 -14.49 12.34 -7.67
CA PHE A 56 -14.98 12.41 -6.30
C PHE A 56 -15.77 13.71 -6.04
N ASN A 57 -17.00 13.56 -5.51
CA ASN A 57 -17.86 14.68 -5.14
C ASN A 57 -18.02 14.74 -3.61
N PRO A 58 -17.40 15.71 -2.91
CA PRO A 58 -17.50 15.81 -1.45
C PRO A 58 -18.91 16.16 -0.94
N ALA A 59 -19.77 16.72 -1.81
CA ALA A 59 -21.15 17.06 -1.47
C ALA A 59 -22.14 15.91 -1.72
N ALA A 60 -21.66 14.77 -2.23
CA ALA A 60 -22.50 13.59 -2.40
C ALA A 60 -22.93 13.01 -1.04
N SER A 61 -24.03 12.27 -1.05
CA SER A 61 -24.56 11.57 0.11
C SER A 61 -23.62 10.45 0.59
N LYS A 62 -23.80 10.03 1.85
CA LYS A 62 -23.07 8.91 2.45
C LYS A 62 -23.19 7.63 1.61
N GLU A 63 -24.38 7.33 1.09
CA GLU A 63 -24.65 6.18 0.24
C GLU A 63 -23.90 6.27 -1.10
N GLU A 64 -23.86 7.45 -1.73
CA GLU A 64 -23.08 7.67 -2.94
C GLU A 64 -21.57 7.54 -2.69
N HIS A 65 -21.07 8.08 -1.58
CA HIS A 65 -19.68 7.88 -1.16
C HIS A 65 -19.36 6.41 -0.93
N PHE A 66 -20.25 5.66 -0.26
CA PHE A 66 -20.07 4.24 -0.05
C PHE A 66 -19.95 3.48 -1.38
N HIS A 67 -20.86 3.73 -2.33
CA HIS A 67 -20.78 3.11 -3.66
C HIS A 67 -19.52 3.52 -4.43
N PHE A 68 -19.12 4.79 -4.32
CA PHE A 68 -17.91 5.30 -4.94
C PHE A 68 -16.67 4.54 -4.44
N PHE A 69 -16.47 4.45 -3.13
CA PHE A 69 -15.31 3.80 -2.55
C PHE A 69 -15.35 2.26 -2.65
N LYS A 70 -16.55 1.65 -2.61
CA LYS A 70 -16.73 0.20 -2.81
C LYS A 70 -16.23 -0.26 -4.19
N LYS A 71 -16.38 0.57 -5.24
CA LYS A 71 -15.80 0.26 -6.56
C LYS A 71 -14.27 0.20 -6.49
N ILE A 72 -13.63 1.15 -5.80
CA ILE A 72 -12.17 1.19 -5.63
C ILE A 72 -11.66 -0.06 -4.90
N LEU A 73 -12.32 -0.44 -3.80
CA LEU A 73 -12.00 -1.67 -3.06
C LEU A 73 -12.01 -2.90 -3.96
N ARG A 74 -13.03 -3.02 -4.83
CA ARG A 74 -13.13 -4.13 -5.79
C ARG A 74 -11.98 -4.13 -6.79
N ILE A 75 -11.60 -2.96 -7.33
CA ILE A 75 -10.46 -2.86 -8.25
C ILE A 75 -9.14 -3.25 -7.54
N LYS A 76 -8.93 -2.79 -6.30
CA LYS A 76 -7.77 -3.20 -5.49
C LYS A 76 -7.73 -4.69 -5.21
N ASN A 77 -8.88 -5.32 -5.01
CA ASN A 77 -8.92 -6.77 -4.88
C ASN A 77 -8.45 -7.48 -6.16
N VAL A 78 -8.83 -6.98 -7.34
CA VAL A 78 -8.32 -7.50 -8.61
C VAL A 78 -6.80 -7.29 -8.74
N LEU A 79 -6.28 -6.14 -8.29
CA LEU A 79 -4.84 -5.87 -8.26
C LEU A 79 -4.06 -6.87 -7.39
N ARG A 80 -4.64 -7.32 -6.26
CA ARG A 80 -4.04 -8.39 -5.44
C ARG A 80 -3.96 -9.71 -6.20
N GLU A 81 -5.01 -10.07 -6.94
CA GLU A 81 -4.99 -11.27 -7.81
C GLU A 81 -3.94 -11.17 -8.92
N LEU A 82 -3.81 -9.98 -9.53
CA LEU A 82 -2.77 -9.68 -10.52
C LEU A 82 -1.37 -9.78 -9.92
N GLN A 83 -1.15 -9.31 -8.69
CA GLN A 83 0.14 -9.44 -8.03
C GLN A 83 0.49 -10.92 -7.73
N ASN A 84 -0.49 -11.76 -7.38
CA ASN A 84 -0.27 -13.21 -7.24
C ASN A 84 0.11 -13.85 -8.58
N LEU A 85 -0.54 -13.44 -9.68
CA LEU A 85 -0.12 -13.84 -11.03
C LEU A 85 1.30 -13.35 -11.36
N HIS A 86 1.66 -12.16 -10.90
CA HIS A 86 2.99 -11.58 -11.12
C HIS A 86 4.06 -12.40 -10.40
N ASN A 87 3.81 -12.80 -9.16
CA ASN A 87 4.70 -13.68 -8.40
C ASN A 87 4.97 -14.99 -9.15
N ASP A 88 3.91 -15.66 -9.63
CA ASP A 88 4.04 -16.93 -10.36
C ASP A 88 4.79 -16.78 -11.70
N LEU A 89 4.54 -15.68 -12.41
CA LEU A 89 5.19 -15.42 -13.69
C LEU A 89 6.66 -15.05 -13.51
N THR A 90 6.98 -14.26 -12.48
CA THR A 90 8.34 -13.85 -12.16
C THR A 90 9.20 -15.05 -11.81
N GLN A 91 8.67 -16.00 -11.04
CA GLN A 91 9.37 -17.26 -10.74
C GLN A 91 9.79 -17.97 -12.04
N LYS A 92 8.88 -18.12 -13.00
CA LYS A 92 9.15 -18.79 -14.30
C LYS A 92 10.14 -18.02 -15.16
N LEU A 93 10.12 -16.69 -15.12
CA LEU A 93 11.11 -15.84 -15.78
C LEU A 93 12.49 -16.03 -15.13
N GLY A 94 12.55 -16.04 -13.80
CA GLY A 94 13.77 -16.26 -13.02
C GLY A 94 14.44 -17.60 -13.29
N GLU A 95 13.67 -18.69 -13.41
CA GLU A 95 14.15 -20.02 -13.79
C GLU A 95 14.87 -20.04 -15.16
N ARG A 96 14.52 -19.11 -16.06
CA ARG A 96 15.17 -18.92 -17.37
C ARG A 96 16.16 -17.76 -17.39
N SER A 97 16.43 -17.18 -16.23
CA SER A 97 17.24 -15.97 -16.07
C SER A 97 16.73 -14.79 -16.93
N MET A 98 15.43 -14.72 -17.25
CA MET A 98 14.83 -13.67 -18.07
C MET A 98 14.31 -12.52 -17.20
N ILE A 99 14.36 -11.29 -17.76
CA ILE A 99 13.69 -10.12 -17.18
C ILE A 99 12.71 -9.51 -18.18
N TYR A 100 11.64 -8.91 -17.68
CA TYR A 100 10.70 -8.15 -18.51
C TYR A 100 11.09 -6.67 -18.52
N ILE A 101 11.39 -6.15 -19.71
CA ILE A 101 11.54 -4.72 -19.97
C ILE A 101 10.46 -4.34 -20.98
N GLN A 102 9.66 -3.31 -20.67
CA GLN A 102 8.55 -2.89 -21.52
C GLN A 102 9.09 -2.46 -22.91
N ASP A 103 10.11 -1.61 -22.90
CA ASP A 103 10.70 -1.02 -24.10
C ASP A 103 12.22 -0.90 -23.94
N GLU A 104 12.97 -1.83 -24.55
CA GLU A 104 14.43 -1.86 -24.48
C GLU A 104 15.09 -0.64 -25.14
N GLN A 105 14.41 0.04 -26.07
CA GLN A 105 14.96 1.21 -26.75
C GLN A 105 15.00 2.46 -25.86
N LYS A 106 14.21 2.47 -24.78
CA LYS A 106 14.18 3.56 -23.80
C LYS A 106 15.24 3.42 -22.70
N ILE A 107 16.06 2.38 -22.74
CA ILE A 107 17.13 2.19 -21.77
C ILE A 107 18.19 3.27 -22.00
N ASN A 108 18.30 4.19 -21.05
CA ASN A 108 19.33 5.23 -21.02
C ASN A 108 20.11 5.15 -19.71
N LEU A 109 21.34 4.66 -19.81
CA LEU A 109 22.25 4.47 -18.68
C LEU A 109 23.35 5.54 -18.71
N ASN A 110 23.80 5.94 -17.52
CA ASN A 110 24.91 6.86 -17.37
C ASN A 110 26.21 6.06 -17.15
N ASP A 111 27.18 6.22 -18.05
CA ASP A 111 28.46 5.49 -18.01
C ASP A 111 29.22 5.61 -16.68
N LYS A 112 28.99 6.69 -15.92
CA LYS A 112 29.62 6.90 -14.60
C LYS A 112 29.13 5.94 -13.52
N ILE A 113 27.95 5.34 -13.70
CA ILE A 113 27.33 4.41 -12.74
C ILE A 113 27.26 2.98 -13.28
N ILE A 114 27.94 2.70 -14.40
CA ILE A 114 28.08 1.33 -14.91
C ILE A 114 29.34 0.72 -14.30
N LEU A 115 29.20 -0.47 -13.72
CA LEU A 115 30.32 -1.24 -13.18
C LEU A 115 31.37 -1.53 -14.27
N PRO A 116 32.68 -1.48 -13.96
CA PRO A 116 33.73 -1.65 -14.96
C PRO A 116 33.58 -2.90 -15.84
N GLU A 117 33.20 -4.04 -15.24
CA GLU A 117 33.01 -5.34 -15.90
C GLU A 117 31.76 -5.42 -16.80
N LEU A 118 30.88 -4.42 -16.72
CA LEU A 118 29.68 -4.31 -17.55
C LEU A 118 29.83 -3.28 -18.67
N LYS A 119 30.92 -2.50 -18.68
CA LYS A 119 31.17 -1.51 -19.74
C LYS A 119 31.35 -2.20 -21.10
N GLY A 120 30.73 -1.64 -22.13
CA GLY A 120 30.78 -2.18 -23.49
C GLY A 120 29.78 -3.30 -23.78
N LYS A 121 28.99 -3.75 -22.80
CA LYS A 121 27.84 -4.64 -23.03
C LYS A 121 26.64 -3.88 -23.57
N GLU A 122 25.70 -4.60 -24.18
CA GLU A 122 24.44 -3.99 -24.62
C GLU A 122 23.64 -3.47 -23.41
N PRO A 123 22.91 -2.35 -23.52
CA PRO A 123 22.17 -1.77 -22.38
C PRO A 123 21.28 -2.77 -21.64
N LYS A 124 20.56 -3.63 -22.37
CA LYS A 124 19.71 -4.68 -21.77
C LYS A 124 20.50 -5.73 -20.98
N GLU A 125 21.71 -6.07 -21.40
CA GLU A 125 22.58 -7.02 -20.71
C GLU A 125 23.13 -6.40 -19.42
N ILE A 126 23.44 -5.10 -19.45
CA ILE A 126 23.84 -4.35 -18.26
C ILE A 126 22.70 -4.34 -17.24
N VAL A 127 21.48 -4.05 -17.67
CA VAL A 127 20.29 -4.06 -16.80
C VAL A 127 20.07 -5.45 -16.21
N ARG A 128 20.09 -6.50 -17.04
CA ARG A 128 19.93 -7.90 -16.60
C ARG A 128 20.99 -8.32 -15.59
N ALA A 129 22.26 -7.98 -15.82
CA ALA A 129 23.34 -8.29 -14.88
C ALA A 129 23.15 -7.58 -13.53
N ASN A 130 22.82 -6.28 -13.55
CA ASN A 130 22.52 -5.53 -12.32
C ASN A 130 21.32 -6.12 -11.58
N PHE A 131 20.25 -6.49 -12.28
CA PHE A 131 19.07 -7.09 -11.65
C PHE A 131 19.42 -8.35 -10.85
N TYR A 132 20.13 -9.31 -11.46
CA TYR A 132 20.51 -10.54 -10.77
C TYR A 132 21.57 -10.33 -9.70
N GLN A 133 22.51 -9.39 -9.89
CA GLN A 133 23.48 -9.03 -8.86
C GLN A 133 22.82 -8.41 -7.62
N LEU A 134 21.74 -7.64 -7.79
CA LEU A 134 20.96 -7.12 -6.67
C LEU A 134 20.27 -8.25 -5.92
N LEU A 135 19.65 -9.19 -6.64
CA LEU A 135 19.00 -10.36 -6.04
C LEU A 135 20.01 -11.23 -5.28
N GLU A 136 21.19 -11.46 -5.85
CA GLU A 136 22.26 -12.20 -5.17
C GLU A 136 22.71 -11.49 -3.90
N ASN A 137 22.89 -10.16 -3.95
CA ASN A 137 23.21 -9.37 -2.75
C ASN A 137 22.11 -9.47 -1.68
N ILE A 138 20.83 -9.40 -2.08
CA ILE A 138 19.70 -9.56 -1.16
C ILE A 138 19.73 -10.96 -0.56
N THR A 139 19.82 -12.01 -1.37
CA THR A 139 19.84 -13.41 -0.88
C THR A 139 21.01 -13.68 0.05
N ARG A 140 22.21 -13.14 -0.25
CA ARG A 140 23.40 -13.31 0.60
C ARG A 140 23.29 -12.61 1.94
N ASN A 141 22.64 -11.45 1.99
CA ASN A 141 22.59 -10.60 3.18
C ASN A 141 21.36 -10.86 4.07
N ASN A 142 20.42 -11.70 3.64
CA ASN A 142 19.12 -11.89 4.30
C ASN A 142 18.75 -13.37 4.39
N SER A 143 18.00 -13.74 5.44
CA SER A 143 17.47 -15.10 5.61
C SER A 143 16.00 -15.14 5.15
N LEU A 144 15.77 -14.91 3.85
CA LEU A 144 14.44 -14.93 3.27
C LEU A 144 14.02 -16.36 2.91
N ASN A 145 12.76 -16.70 3.16
CA ASN A 145 12.17 -17.94 2.65
C ASN A 145 11.84 -17.83 1.15
N SER A 146 11.43 -18.93 0.53
CA SER A 146 11.15 -18.96 -0.92
C SER A 146 10.00 -18.03 -1.34
N ALA A 147 8.96 -17.89 -0.51
CA ALA A 147 7.82 -17.03 -0.80
C ALA A 147 8.21 -15.54 -0.70
N GLU A 148 8.97 -15.18 0.34
CA GLU A 148 9.53 -13.83 0.53
C GLU A 148 10.47 -13.47 -0.63
N THR A 149 11.36 -14.38 -1.02
CA THR A 149 12.28 -14.19 -2.15
C THR A 149 11.52 -13.99 -3.46
N ASN A 150 10.50 -14.80 -3.73
CA ASN A 150 9.68 -14.65 -4.93
C ASN A 150 8.92 -13.31 -4.93
N TYR A 151 8.39 -12.89 -3.78
CA TYR A 151 7.70 -11.62 -3.65
C TYR A 151 8.64 -10.44 -3.95
N ILE A 152 9.83 -10.38 -3.33
CA ILE A 152 10.82 -9.32 -3.61
C ILE A 152 11.25 -9.32 -5.07
N THR A 153 11.50 -10.50 -5.64
CA THR A 153 11.87 -10.64 -7.05
C THR A 153 10.78 -10.06 -7.94
N SER A 154 9.50 -10.30 -7.61
CA SER A 154 8.36 -9.77 -8.37
C SER A 154 8.26 -8.24 -8.30
N LEU A 155 8.53 -7.64 -7.14
CA LEU A 155 8.50 -6.18 -6.98
C LEU A 155 9.67 -5.53 -7.73
N LEU A 156 10.86 -6.14 -7.67
CA LEU A 156 12.03 -5.66 -8.42
C LEU A 156 11.82 -5.80 -9.94
N MET A 157 11.14 -6.86 -10.38
CA MET A 157 10.82 -7.07 -11.80
C MET A 157 9.85 -6.00 -12.31
N GLN A 158 8.87 -5.59 -11.49
CA GLN A 158 7.99 -4.46 -11.83
C GLN A 158 8.78 -3.15 -11.94
N LEU A 159 9.69 -2.88 -10.99
CA LEU A 159 10.55 -1.70 -11.04
C LEU A 159 11.46 -1.69 -12.27
N VAL A 160 12.17 -2.79 -12.56
CA VAL A 160 13.14 -2.85 -13.68
C VAL A 160 12.47 -2.79 -15.05
N SER A 161 11.14 -2.89 -15.13
CA SER A 161 10.43 -2.89 -16.41
C SER A 161 10.45 -1.53 -17.13
N ARG A 162 10.75 -0.43 -16.42
CA ARG A 162 10.73 0.97 -16.93
C ARG A 162 11.99 1.77 -16.56
N PRO A 163 12.33 2.86 -17.31
CA PRO A 163 13.61 3.55 -17.18
C PRO A 163 14.01 4.10 -15.80
N ALA A 164 13.09 4.63 -14.99
CA ALA A 164 13.36 5.15 -13.65
C ALA A 164 13.75 4.01 -12.70
N GLY A 165 13.01 2.90 -12.70
CA GLY A 165 13.36 1.74 -11.90
C GLY A 165 14.64 1.03 -12.38
N ILE A 166 14.91 1.03 -13.70
CA ILE A 166 16.21 0.64 -14.26
C ILE A 166 17.35 1.49 -13.68
N LYS A 167 17.21 2.82 -13.71
CA LYS A 167 18.21 3.75 -13.16
C LYS A 167 18.42 3.53 -11.66
N LEU A 168 17.35 3.25 -10.92
CA LEU A 168 17.41 2.93 -9.50
C LEU A 168 18.23 1.66 -9.26
N ILE A 169 17.89 0.55 -9.92
CA ILE A 169 18.56 -0.74 -9.74
C ILE A 169 20.03 -0.68 -10.14
N VAL A 170 20.36 -0.07 -11.29
CA VAL A 170 21.75 0.08 -11.75
C VAL A 170 22.56 0.94 -10.76
N LYS A 171 22.00 2.08 -10.34
CA LYS A 171 22.70 2.97 -9.42
C LYS A 171 22.85 2.36 -8.02
N LEU A 172 21.85 1.61 -7.56
CA LEU A 172 21.91 0.92 -6.26
C LEU A 172 23.02 -0.13 -6.26
N ASN A 173 23.08 -1.00 -7.26
CA ASN A 173 24.17 -1.98 -7.38
C ASN A 173 25.54 -1.34 -7.50
N TYR A 174 25.66 -0.29 -8.31
CA TYR A 174 26.91 0.46 -8.40
C TYR A 174 27.37 0.96 -7.03
N LEU A 175 26.46 1.50 -6.21
CA LEU A 175 26.78 1.97 -4.87
C LEU A 175 27.12 0.83 -3.92
N LEU A 176 26.39 -0.28 -3.96
CA LEU A 176 26.67 -1.45 -3.13
C LEU A 176 28.07 -2.02 -3.44
N ALA A 177 28.41 -2.19 -4.71
CA ALA A 177 29.71 -2.72 -5.13
C ALA A 177 30.86 -1.73 -4.88
N SER A 178 30.70 -0.45 -5.27
CA SER A 178 31.80 0.53 -5.15
C SER A 178 32.12 0.93 -3.71
N LYS A 179 31.19 0.74 -2.78
CA LYS A 179 31.38 1.07 -1.36
C LYS A 179 31.63 -0.14 -0.47
N ASP A 180 31.50 -1.35 -1.01
CA ASP A 180 31.42 -2.61 -0.24
C ASP A 180 30.28 -2.58 0.79
N ALA A 181 29.13 -2.02 0.37
CA ALA A 181 27.99 -1.80 1.24
C ALA A 181 26.94 -2.92 1.13
N GLN A 182 26.13 -3.06 2.18
CA GLN A 182 25.10 -4.09 2.27
C GLN A 182 23.69 -3.50 2.26
N LEU A 183 22.81 -4.10 1.43
CA LEU A 183 21.37 -3.92 1.51
C LEU A 183 20.74 -5.10 2.25
N ILE A 184 19.95 -4.80 3.27
CA ILE A 184 19.27 -5.79 4.12
C ILE A 184 17.77 -5.53 4.08
N LEU A 185 17.01 -6.54 3.70
CA LEU A 185 15.56 -6.53 3.72
C LEU A 185 15.08 -7.29 4.96
N LYS A 186 14.26 -6.63 5.79
CA LYS A 186 13.72 -7.23 7.01
C LYS A 186 12.20 -7.27 6.96
N PRO A 187 11.56 -8.29 7.55
CA PRO A 187 10.12 -8.26 7.77
C PRO A 187 9.75 -7.04 8.63
N SER A 188 8.76 -6.28 8.17
CA SER A 188 8.14 -5.17 8.88
C SER A 188 6.63 -5.19 8.64
N LYS A 189 5.88 -4.39 9.39
CA LYS A 189 4.44 -4.18 9.14
C LYS A 189 4.18 -3.16 8.03
N ASN A 190 5.20 -2.39 7.66
CA ASN A 190 5.16 -1.34 6.66
C ASN A 190 6.39 -1.43 5.74
N PHE A 191 6.37 -0.67 4.65
CA PHE A 191 7.58 -0.33 3.91
C PHE A 191 8.27 0.84 4.62
N GLU A 192 9.55 0.70 4.93
CA GLU A 192 10.33 1.72 5.63
C GLU A 192 11.83 1.55 5.41
N CYS A 193 12.62 2.63 5.48
CA CYS A 193 14.07 2.58 5.37
C CYS A 193 14.73 3.14 6.62
N SER A 194 15.61 2.35 7.23
CA SER A 194 16.40 2.83 8.35
C SER A 194 17.40 3.89 7.92
N MET A 195 17.51 4.95 8.70
CA MET A 195 18.51 6.00 8.52
C MET A 195 19.71 5.75 9.43
N THR A 196 20.93 5.96 8.92
CA THR A 196 22.16 5.88 9.73
C THR A 196 22.88 7.22 9.72
N ALA A 197 23.61 7.53 10.81
CA ALA A 197 24.32 8.81 10.93
C ALA A 197 25.30 9.07 9.78
N GLU A 198 25.96 8.02 9.27
CA GLU A 198 26.88 8.10 8.13
C GLU A 198 26.18 8.39 6.80
N GLY A 199 24.89 8.03 6.70
CA GLY A 199 24.03 8.28 5.55
C GLY A 199 23.47 9.69 5.49
N LEU A 200 23.56 10.45 6.60
CA LEU A 200 23.03 11.80 6.69
C LEU A 200 23.89 12.80 5.89
N ALA A 201 23.18 13.70 5.24
CA ALA A 201 23.75 14.91 4.68
C ALA A 201 23.91 15.97 5.78
N SER A 202 24.85 16.89 5.60
CA SER A 202 25.04 18.04 6.50
C SER A 202 24.76 19.35 5.78
N ALA A 203 24.46 20.40 6.54
CA ALA A 203 24.37 21.75 6.00
C ALA A 203 25.77 22.22 5.53
N SER A 204 25.79 22.92 4.41
CA SER A 204 27.00 23.58 3.93
C SER A 204 27.37 24.76 4.84
N PRO A 205 28.60 24.83 5.36
CA PRO A 205 29.03 25.95 6.20
C PRO A 205 29.11 27.27 5.42
N GLU A 206 29.19 27.20 4.09
CA GLU A 206 29.19 28.35 3.19
C GLU A 206 27.77 28.85 2.90
N PHE A 207 26.74 28.07 3.25
CA PHE A 207 25.35 28.42 3.01
C PHE A 207 24.81 29.25 4.19
N THR A 208 24.57 30.54 3.95
CA THR A 208 23.98 31.46 4.94
C THR A 208 22.61 31.96 4.49
N SER A 209 21.77 32.46 5.41
CA SER A 209 20.45 33.01 5.10
C SER A 209 20.44 34.19 4.10
N LYS A 210 21.59 34.81 3.84
CA LYS A 210 21.77 35.83 2.78
C LYS A 210 21.93 35.23 1.38
N SER A 211 21.96 33.91 1.26
CA SER A 211 22.16 33.18 0.01
C SER A 211 20.85 32.84 -0.71
N PHE A 212 19.69 33.16 -0.10
CA PHE A 212 18.38 33.00 -0.72
C PHE A 212 18.15 34.15 -1.71
N SER A 213 18.13 33.84 -3.01
CA SER A 213 17.41 34.70 -3.94
C SER A 213 15.91 34.46 -3.77
N PRO A 214 15.06 35.50 -3.82
CA PRO A 214 13.60 35.31 -3.87
C PRO A 214 13.14 34.37 -5.00
N GLU A 215 13.94 34.20 -6.04
CA GLU A 215 13.65 33.33 -7.19
C GLU A 215 14.15 31.88 -7.03
N ASP A 216 14.95 31.57 -6.00
CA ASP A 216 15.45 30.21 -5.79
C ASP A 216 14.32 29.27 -5.30
N ASP A 217 14.01 28.24 -6.08
CA ASP A 217 13.08 27.18 -5.68
C ASP A 217 13.69 26.28 -4.58
N PHE A 218 12.84 25.49 -3.89
CA PHE A 218 13.30 24.57 -2.84
C PHE A 218 14.36 23.59 -3.32
N LYS A 219 14.24 23.17 -4.57
CA LYS A 219 15.16 22.20 -5.16
C LYS A 219 16.56 22.77 -5.27
N THR A 220 16.66 24.04 -5.65
CA THR A 220 17.89 24.79 -5.78
C THR A 220 18.49 25.06 -4.41
N ILE A 221 17.67 25.48 -3.45
CA ILE A 221 18.06 25.67 -2.05
C ILE A 221 18.66 24.37 -1.49
N LEU A 222 17.93 23.26 -1.54
CA LEU A 222 18.38 21.98 -0.99
C LEU A 222 19.68 21.51 -1.63
N LYS A 223 19.86 21.70 -2.95
CA LYS A 223 21.12 21.34 -3.63
C LYS A 223 22.31 22.17 -3.17
N LYS A 224 22.16 23.50 -3.06
CA LYS A 224 23.23 24.42 -2.62
C LYS A 224 23.57 24.23 -1.13
N ALA A 225 22.54 23.96 -0.32
CA ALA A 225 22.64 23.82 1.11
C ALA A 225 23.23 22.48 1.58
N THR A 226 23.21 21.43 0.76
CA THR A 226 23.54 20.07 1.19
C THR A 226 24.98 19.67 0.87
N ILE A 227 25.73 19.27 1.88
CA ILE A 227 27.00 18.54 1.74
C ILE A 227 26.78 17.05 1.97
N ARG A 228 27.46 16.23 1.15
CA ARG A 228 27.41 14.77 1.31
C ARG A 228 28.24 14.32 2.52
N GLY A 229 27.66 13.45 3.34
CA GLY A 229 28.38 12.61 4.29
C GLY A 229 29.18 11.50 3.62
N ARG A 230 29.68 10.55 4.43
CA ARG A 230 30.47 9.40 3.96
C ARG A 230 29.62 8.40 3.17
N GLY A 231 28.36 8.27 3.56
CA GLY A 231 27.44 7.25 3.08
C GLY A 231 27.53 5.98 3.90
N ALA A 232 26.36 5.39 4.15
CA ALA A 232 26.21 4.20 4.98
C ALA A 232 26.89 2.98 4.34
N GLN A 233 27.52 2.14 5.16
CA GLN A 233 28.02 0.82 4.74
C GLN A 233 26.98 -0.30 4.85
N ARG A 234 25.88 -0.04 5.56
CA ARG A 234 24.77 -0.98 5.73
C ARG A 234 23.47 -0.21 5.79
N VAL A 235 22.54 -0.58 4.92
CA VAL A 235 21.19 -0.01 4.88
C VAL A 235 20.16 -1.11 5.10
N ARG A 236 19.16 -0.82 5.92
CA ARG A 236 18.06 -1.75 6.21
C ARG A 236 16.76 -1.18 5.66
N VAL A 237 16.04 -1.99 4.91
CA VAL A 237 14.71 -1.69 4.41
C VAL A 237 13.74 -2.69 5.02
N GLY A 238 12.73 -2.20 5.73
CA GLY A 238 11.58 -2.98 6.18
C GLY A 238 10.62 -3.21 5.02
N ILE A 239 10.15 -4.45 4.88
CA ILE A 239 9.18 -4.86 3.86
C ILE A 239 8.02 -5.58 4.54
N ASP A 240 6.79 -5.19 4.21
CA ASP A 240 5.60 -5.98 4.55
C ASP A 240 5.45 -7.14 3.55
N PHE A 241 6.01 -8.29 3.89
CA PHE A 241 5.88 -9.51 3.10
C PHE A 241 4.45 -10.04 3.01
N ASN A 242 3.55 -9.57 3.88
CA ASN A 242 2.15 -9.93 3.90
C ASN A 242 1.26 -8.85 3.28
N TYR A 243 1.82 -7.81 2.67
CA TYR A 243 1.06 -6.66 2.16
C TYR A 243 -0.13 -7.07 1.30
N ASN A 244 0.08 -7.95 0.31
CA ASN A 244 -1.00 -8.42 -0.57
C ASN A 244 -2.09 -9.23 0.15
N ASN A 245 -1.81 -9.76 1.34
CA ASN A 245 -2.76 -10.52 2.14
C ASN A 245 -3.32 -9.70 3.31
N SER A 246 -2.77 -8.51 3.57
CA SER A 246 -3.18 -7.65 4.65
C SER A 246 -4.31 -6.73 4.20
N ILE A 247 -5.02 -6.18 5.18
CA ILE A 247 -6.06 -5.19 4.93
C ILE A 247 -5.48 -3.90 4.33
N SER A 248 -4.18 -3.65 4.54
CA SER A 248 -3.48 -2.47 4.02
C SER A 248 -3.48 -2.41 2.50
N ALA A 249 -3.41 -3.55 1.79
CA ALA A 249 -3.56 -3.56 0.33
C ALA A 249 -4.96 -3.17 -0.16
N LEU A 250 -5.96 -3.13 0.73
CA LEU A 250 -7.32 -2.66 0.47
C LEU A 250 -7.58 -1.29 1.11
N ASN A 251 -6.60 -0.68 1.79
CA ASN A 251 -6.80 0.61 2.44
C ASN A 251 -7.20 1.64 1.39
N LEU A 252 -8.30 2.34 1.64
CA LEU A 252 -8.81 3.34 0.71
C LEU A 252 -8.12 4.66 0.89
N GLU A 253 -7.23 4.79 1.90
CA GLU A 253 -6.32 5.91 2.15
C GLU A 253 -6.38 6.89 0.99
N THR A 254 -7.27 7.87 1.12
CA THR A 254 -7.38 8.96 0.17
C THR A 254 -6.50 10.08 0.67
N TYR A 255 -6.21 11.04 -0.21
CA TYR A 255 -5.37 12.20 0.10
C TYR A 255 -5.87 12.79 1.41
N ALA A 256 -4.98 12.91 2.42
CA ALA A 256 -4.46 14.03 3.27
C ALA A 256 -5.21 14.97 4.29
N SER A 257 -5.50 14.57 5.54
CA SER A 257 -5.79 15.50 6.66
C SER A 257 -4.56 15.78 7.53
N THR A 258 -4.44 16.96 8.17
CA THR A 258 -3.36 17.24 9.12
C THR A 258 -3.31 16.19 10.25
N GLY A 259 -2.30 15.32 10.24
CA GLY A 259 -2.03 14.39 11.35
C GLY A 259 -1.50 13.00 10.98
N ASN A 260 -1.64 12.51 9.75
CA ASN A 260 -1.09 11.22 9.30
C ASN A 260 -0.89 11.20 7.78
N GLY A 261 -0.02 10.30 7.26
CA GLY A 261 0.67 10.39 5.95
C GLY A 261 0.21 9.62 4.70
N LEU A 262 0.46 10.08 3.44
CA LEU A 262 -0.32 9.93 2.16
C LEU A 262 -0.81 8.57 1.69
N THR A 263 -1.98 8.68 1.04
CA THR A 263 -2.87 7.80 0.23
C THR A 263 -2.40 6.42 -0.05
N ASP A 264 -3.36 5.53 -0.33
CA ASP A 264 -3.25 4.21 -0.95
C ASP A 264 -1.80 3.92 -1.12
N SER A 265 -1.27 3.21 -0.13
CA SER A 265 0.14 2.86 -0.02
C SER A 265 0.66 2.46 -1.40
N GLY A 266 -0.22 1.96 -2.25
CA GLY A 266 -0.08 2.05 -3.68
C GLY A 266 0.42 0.71 -4.16
N PRO A 267 0.91 0.63 -5.39
CA PRO A 267 1.58 -0.59 -5.79
C PRO A 267 2.76 -0.86 -4.85
N ALA A 268 2.82 -2.06 -4.27
CA ALA A 268 3.91 -2.45 -3.38
C ALA A 268 5.31 -2.25 -4.00
N PHE A 269 5.41 -2.32 -5.33
CA PHE A 269 6.66 -2.06 -6.03
C PHE A 269 7.05 -0.57 -6.00
N VAL A 270 6.08 0.36 -6.00
CA VAL A 270 6.33 1.80 -5.84
C VAL A 270 6.77 2.09 -4.41
N LEU A 271 6.12 1.49 -3.41
CA LEU A 271 6.55 1.58 -2.00
C LEU A 271 7.97 1.07 -1.81
N MET A 272 8.27 -0.11 -2.34
CA MET A 272 9.63 -0.62 -2.28
C MET A 272 10.60 0.29 -3.05
N GLY A 273 10.19 0.84 -4.20
CA GLY A 273 10.97 1.83 -4.96
C GLY A 273 11.29 3.08 -4.15
N HIS A 274 10.31 3.61 -3.41
CA HIS A 274 10.46 4.74 -2.47
C HIS A 274 11.54 4.42 -1.42
N GLU A 275 11.44 3.27 -0.76
CA GLU A 275 12.43 2.90 0.26
C GLU A 275 13.83 2.61 -0.31
N LEU A 276 13.91 2.06 -1.52
CA LEU A 276 15.18 1.89 -2.22
C LEU A 276 15.81 3.23 -2.65
N ILE A 277 15.01 4.27 -2.88
CA ILE A 277 15.51 5.64 -3.11
C ILE A 277 16.09 6.21 -1.81
N HIS A 278 15.42 6.05 -0.66
CA HIS A 278 16.03 6.38 0.64
C HIS A 278 17.32 5.60 0.87
N ALA A 279 17.33 4.30 0.54
CA ALA A 279 18.54 3.49 0.65
C ALA A 279 19.67 4.04 -0.21
N MET A 280 19.38 4.45 -1.45
CA MET A 280 20.34 5.13 -2.31
C MET A 280 20.84 6.45 -1.70
N HIS A 281 19.97 7.27 -1.10
CA HIS A 281 20.38 8.50 -0.42
C HIS A 281 21.31 8.22 0.76
N ASN A 282 21.00 7.21 1.58
CA ASN A 282 21.83 6.75 2.68
C ASN A 282 23.20 6.28 2.21
N LEU A 283 23.27 5.44 1.17
CA LEU A 283 24.54 4.99 0.59
C LEU A 283 25.39 6.15 0.04
N LEU A 284 24.73 7.20 -0.46
CA LEU A 284 25.41 8.40 -0.98
C LEU A 284 25.86 9.38 0.11
N GLY A 285 25.42 9.22 1.36
CA GLY A 285 25.61 10.22 2.40
C GLY A 285 24.79 11.48 2.14
N LYS A 286 23.65 11.35 1.47
CA LYS A 286 22.85 12.48 0.98
C LYS A 286 21.47 12.54 1.61
N ALA A 287 21.19 11.79 2.66
CA ALA A 287 19.85 11.73 3.22
C ALA A 287 19.58 12.95 4.13
N ARG A 288 18.47 13.67 3.91
CA ARG A 288 18.18 15.01 4.50
C ARG A 288 17.30 14.93 5.74
N HIS A 289 17.54 13.95 6.60
CA HIS A 289 16.76 13.81 7.83
C HIS A 289 17.14 14.91 8.84
N ASN A 290 16.14 15.52 9.47
CA ASN A 290 16.26 16.69 10.36
C ASN A 290 16.97 17.90 9.73
N PHE A 291 16.77 18.14 8.42
CA PHE A 291 17.47 19.19 7.69
C PHE A 291 16.74 20.54 7.76
N SER A 292 17.18 21.41 8.68
CA SER A 292 16.50 22.68 9.01
C SER A 292 16.36 23.67 7.86
N LEU A 293 17.32 23.73 6.93
CA LEU A 293 17.33 24.71 5.83
C LEU A 293 16.15 24.53 4.87
N PHE A 294 15.52 23.35 4.85
CA PHE A 294 14.27 23.12 4.11
C PHE A 294 13.14 24.06 4.58
N PHE A 295 13.06 24.29 5.89
CA PHE A 295 12.03 25.09 6.55
C PHE A 295 12.32 26.60 6.56
N GLN A 296 13.44 27.02 5.97
CA GLN A 296 13.89 28.42 5.95
C GLN A 296 13.75 29.09 4.59
N GLY A 297 13.34 28.36 3.54
CA GLY A 297 13.08 28.97 2.25
C GLY A 297 11.84 29.85 2.30
N ASN A 298 11.89 31.03 1.68
CA ASN A 298 10.76 31.98 1.62
C ASN A 298 9.47 31.31 1.14
N ASN A 299 9.59 30.42 0.15
CA ASN A 299 8.45 29.70 -0.40
C ASN A 299 7.87 28.64 0.56
N TYR A 300 8.55 28.21 1.63
CA TYR A 300 8.04 27.17 2.55
C TYR A 300 7.43 27.82 3.78
N GLN A 301 8.14 28.79 4.35
CA GLN A 301 7.67 29.51 5.54
C GLN A 301 6.31 30.15 5.31
N ASP A 302 6.12 30.70 4.10
CA ASP A 302 4.91 31.42 3.75
C ASP A 302 3.89 30.58 2.96
N ASP A 303 4.19 29.30 2.66
CA ASP A 303 3.28 28.41 1.92
C ASP A 303 2.56 27.44 2.88
N PRO A 304 1.27 27.67 3.16
CA PRO A 304 0.49 26.81 4.06
C PRO A 304 0.32 25.38 3.53
N LEU A 305 0.34 25.18 2.21
CA LEU A 305 0.23 23.86 1.60
C LEU A 305 1.53 23.06 1.82
N MET A 306 2.69 23.68 1.61
CA MET A 306 3.98 23.03 1.90
C MET A 306 4.16 22.71 3.38
N ASN A 307 3.74 23.61 4.27
CA ASN A 307 3.71 23.39 5.72
C ASN A 307 2.82 22.18 6.09
N ALA A 308 1.66 22.06 5.45
CA ALA A 308 0.76 20.93 5.69
C ALA A 308 1.35 19.60 5.19
N LEU A 309 1.92 19.58 3.97
CA LEU A 309 2.40 18.37 3.29
C LEU A 309 3.69 17.79 3.85
N TYR A 310 4.51 18.66 4.43
CA TYR A 310 5.85 18.31 4.91
C TYR A 310 6.14 18.92 6.29
N PRO A 311 5.30 18.71 7.31
CA PRO A 311 5.34 19.48 8.55
C PRO A 311 6.60 19.18 9.38
N THR A 312 7.01 20.16 10.20
CA THR A 312 8.04 19.94 11.23
C THR A 312 7.55 18.95 12.28
N SER A 313 8.40 18.02 12.72
CA SER A 313 8.02 17.06 13.78
C SER A 313 7.84 17.71 15.16
N SER A 314 8.61 18.75 15.48
CA SER A 314 8.48 19.53 16.71
C SER A 314 9.30 20.82 16.64
N LEU A 315 9.22 21.65 17.68
CA LEU A 315 10.10 22.82 17.86
C LEU A 315 11.60 22.47 17.94
N TYR A 316 11.95 21.23 18.26
CA TYR A 316 13.33 20.79 18.49
C TYR A 316 13.83 19.81 17.42
N SER A 317 12.96 19.33 16.54
CA SER A 317 13.26 18.34 15.50
C SER A 317 12.46 18.62 14.25
N TYR A 318 13.19 18.72 13.14
CA TYR A 318 12.67 19.04 11.82
C TYR A 318 12.10 17.82 11.06
N GLY A 319 12.20 16.62 11.63
CA GLY A 319 11.60 15.41 11.06
C GLY A 319 12.25 14.91 9.77
N SER A 320 11.52 14.09 9.01
CA SER A 320 11.95 13.57 7.71
C SER A 320 11.50 14.42 6.51
N ALA A 321 10.71 15.48 6.73
CA ALA A 321 10.06 16.30 5.70
C ALA A 321 10.93 16.62 4.47
N ALA A 322 12.15 17.13 4.67
CA ALA A 322 13.06 17.48 3.58
C ALA A 322 13.53 16.26 2.77
N GLU A 323 13.73 15.12 3.43
CA GLU A 323 14.09 13.85 2.81
C GLU A 323 12.89 13.26 2.07
N GLU A 324 11.68 13.32 2.64
CA GLU A 324 10.46 12.89 1.97
C GLU A 324 10.16 13.72 0.73
N TYR A 325 10.25 15.04 0.82
CA TYR A 325 10.11 15.92 -0.34
C TYR A 325 11.09 15.52 -1.45
N TRP A 326 12.35 15.26 -1.08
CA TRP A 326 13.36 14.87 -2.05
C TRP A 326 13.10 13.49 -2.68
N THR A 327 12.68 12.52 -1.88
CA THR A 327 12.37 11.15 -2.30
C THR A 327 11.10 11.06 -3.12
N ILE A 328 10.08 11.86 -2.82
CA ILE A 328 8.77 11.82 -3.48
C ILE A 328 8.79 12.62 -4.79
N GLU A 329 9.26 13.86 -4.78
CA GLU A 329 9.09 14.76 -5.93
C GLU A 329 10.29 15.66 -6.28
N GLY A 330 11.14 16.01 -5.32
CA GLY A 330 12.22 16.98 -5.52
C GLY A 330 13.35 16.47 -6.43
N ALA A 331 13.68 15.18 -6.36
CA ALA A 331 14.76 14.59 -7.15
C ALA A 331 14.37 14.26 -8.59
N VAL A 332 15.37 14.03 -9.47
CA VAL A 332 15.13 13.52 -10.84
C VAL A 332 14.76 12.04 -10.83
N LEU A 333 15.38 11.27 -9.92
CA LEU A 333 14.99 9.91 -9.60
C LEU A 333 14.33 9.95 -8.23
N CYS A 334 13.00 9.88 -8.23
CA CYS A 334 12.09 10.00 -7.09
C CYS A 334 10.90 9.06 -7.28
N GLU A 335 10.05 8.90 -6.27
CA GLU A 335 8.81 8.12 -6.36
C GLU A 335 7.96 8.57 -7.56
N ASN A 336 7.77 9.89 -7.74
CA ASN A 336 7.00 10.42 -8.86
C ASN A 336 7.59 10.08 -10.23
N SER A 337 8.92 9.95 -10.34
CA SER A 337 9.54 9.50 -11.60
C SER A 337 9.15 8.06 -11.95
N ILE A 338 9.03 7.18 -10.94
CA ILE A 338 8.55 5.81 -11.11
C ILE A 338 7.05 5.84 -11.43
N ARG A 339 6.24 6.54 -10.63
CA ARG A 339 4.78 6.66 -10.83
C ARG A 339 4.41 7.15 -12.24
N ASN A 340 5.05 8.22 -12.71
CA ASN A 340 4.78 8.80 -14.03
C ASN A 340 5.05 7.81 -15.17
N GLU A 341 6.14 7.02 -15.08
CA GLU A 341 6.45 6.03 -16.10
C GLU A 341 5.43 4.90 -16.15
N HIS A 342 4.75 4.62 -15.03
CA HIS A 342 3.65 3.66 -14.92
C HIS A 342 2.26 4.29 -15.13
N GLY A 343 2.18 5.56 -15.55
CA GLY A 343 0.89 6.24 -15.81
C GLY A 343 0.11 6.62 -14.55
N PHE A 344 0.71 6.48 -13.37
CA PHE A 344 0.07 6.83 -12.10
C PHE A 344 0.13 8.31 -11.81
N PHE A 345 -0.78 8.78 -10.96
CA PHE A 345 -0.82 10.16 -10.54
C PHE A 345 0.37 10.51 -9.64
N ARG A 346 0.85 11.75 -9.73
CA ARG A 346 1.93 12.22 -8.84
C ARG A 346 1.43 12.28 -7.40
N ARG A 347 2.36 12.03 -6.49
CA ARG A 347 2.24 12.13 -5.05
C ARG A 347 3.01 13.35 -4.56
N THR A 348 2.50 14.04 -3.55
CA THR A 348 3.16 15.21 -2.93
C THR A 348 2.91 15.11 -1.44
N GLY A 349 3.96 14.84 -0.66
CA GLY A 349 3.90 14.70 0.80
C GLY A 349 3.65 13.28 1.31
N HIS A 350 3.58 13.19 2.62
CA HIS A 350 3.01 12.07 3.33
C HIS A 350 1.89 12.64 4.20
N ILE A 351 0.71 12.94 3.63
CA ILE A 351 -0.56 13.12 4.38
C ILE A 351 -1.70 12.14 3.92
N SER A 352 -2.21 11.16 4.70
CA SER A 352 -3.36 10.27 4.37
C SER A 352 -4.37 10.28 5.48
N ALA A 353 -5.60 9.99 5.07
CA ALA A 353 -6.56 9.42 5.99
C ALA A 353 -7.59 8.60 5.22
N GLU A 354 -8.15 7.61 5.90
CA GLU A 354 -9.20 6.75 5.36
C GLU A 354 -10.50 7.55 5.19
N PRO A 355 -11.28 7.30 4.13
CA PRO A 355 -12.62 7.90 3.99
C PRO A 355 -13.47 7.69 5.26
N GLY A 356 -14.10 8.76 5.75
CA GLY A 356 -14.93 8.75 6.96
C GLY A 356 -14.23 9.22 8.26
N SER A 357 -12.95 9.61 8.19
CA SER A 357 -12.15 9.99 9.37
C SER A 357 -11.85 11.50 9.49
N ARG A 358 -12.83 12.39 9.23
CA ARG A 358 -12.71 13.88 9.03
C ARG A 358 -12.11 14.30 7.69
N ALA A 359 -11.20 13.48 7.18
CA ALA A 359 -10.33 13.79 6.06
C ALA A 359 -11.04 14.25 4.77
N ILE A 360 -12.12 13.60 4.36
CA ILE A 360 -12.72 13.80 3.04
C ILE A 360 -12.95 15.29 2.66
N ARG A 361 -13.35 16.15 3.62
CA ARG A 361 -13.63 17.59 3.37
C ARG A 361 -12.38 18.46 3.33
N ASP A 362 -11.38 18.17 4.16
CA ASP A 362 -10.10 18.91 4.22
C ASP A 362 -9.35 18.88 2.88
N LEU A 363 -9.79 17.99 2.00
CA LEU A 363 -8.95 17.34 1.03
C LEU A 363 -9.31 17.56 -0.41
N TYR A 364 -10.61 17.64 -0.69
CA TYR A 364 -11.11 18.35 -1.85
C TYR A 364 -10.47 19.73 -1.97
N TYR A 365 -10.21 20.35 -0.81
CA TYR A 365 -9.61 21.67 -0.69
C TYR A 365 -8.08 21.63 -0.79
N ILE A 366 -7.36 20.87 0.06
CA ILE A 366 -5.89 20.94 0.11
C ILE A 366 -5.19 20.23 -1.06
N GLY A 367 -5.78 19.20 -1.68
CA GLY A 367 -5.01 18.41 -2.65
C GLY A 367 -5.77 17.52 -3.66
N LEU A 368 -7.09 17.54 -3.73
CA LEU A 368 -7.82 16.55 -4.56
C LEU A 368 -8.33 17.05 -5.91
N ALA A 369 -8.37 18.35 -6.18
CA ALA A 369 -8.77 18.80 -7.50
C ALA A 369 -7.56 18.85 -8.44
N ARG A 370 -7.38 17.77 -9.22
CA ARG A 370 -6.68 17.85 -10.51
C ARG A 370 -7.31 18.86 -11.48
N SER A 371 -8.41 19.52 -11.10
CA SER A 371 -8.88 20.77 -11.68
C SER A 371 -8.47 21.97 -10.81
N TYR A 372 -7.42 22.67 -11.23
CA TYR A 372 -7.10 24.02 -10.76
C TYR A 372 -8.07 25.04 -11.38
N ASP A 373 -9.39 24.85 -11.20
CA ASP A 373 -10.32 25.94 -11.48
C ASP A 373 -10.39 26.90 -10.28
N LEU A 374 -10.80 28.14 -10.55
CA LEU A 374 -10.81 29.23 -9.59
C LEU A 374 -11.65 28.90 -8.34
N LEU A 375 -12.75 28.15 -8.51
CA LEU A 375 -13.66 27.78 -7.44
C LEU A 375 -12.98 26.84 -6.42
N HIS A 376 -12.14 25.90 -6.88
CA HIS A 376 -11.39 25.01 -5.99
C HIS A 376 -10.36 25.79 -5.16
N LEU A 377 -9.66 26.76 -5.77
CA LEU A 377 -8.66 27.59 -5.10
C LEU A 377 -9.27 28.53 -4.04
N GLU A 378 -10.41 29.15 -4.34
CA GLU A 378 -11.12 30.02 -3.38
C GLU A 378 -11.63 29.24 -2.18
N ARG A 379 -12.13 28.02 -2.39
CA ARG A 379 -12.60 27.17 -1.30
C ARG A 379 -11.44 26.58 -0.48
N LEU A 380 -10.29 26.29 -1.10
CA LEU A 380 -9.04 25.97 -0.39
C LEU A 380 -8.60 27.11 0.53
N GLN A 381 -8.59 28.33 0.01
CA GLN A 381 -8.24 29.50 0.80
C GLN A 381 -9.19 29.70 1.99
N THR A 382 -10.48 29.50 1.77
CA THR A 382 -11.51 29.56 2.84
C THR A 382 -11.31 28.45 3.88
N TYR A 383 -10.95 27.25 3.43
CA TYR A 383 -10.68 26.11 4.32
C TYR A 383 -9.47 26.38 5.23
N ILE A 384 -8.35 26.84 4.68
CA ILE A 384 -7.13 27.18 5.45
C ILE A 384 -7.44 28.24 6.52
N GLN A 385 -8.32 29.20 6.21
CA GLN A 385 -8.70 30.27 7.15
C GLN A 385 -9.58 29.79 8.31
N ASN A 386 -10.32 28.68 8.15
CA ASN A 386 -11.32 28.21 9.10
C ASN A 386 -10.93 26.90 9.81
N GLN A 387 -9.66 26.50 9.74
CA GLN A 387 -9.16 25.19 10.20
C GLN A 387 -9.45 24.90 11.69
N GLU A 388 -9.56 25.93 12.54
CA GLU A 388 -9.82 25.78 13.98
C GLU A 388 -11.29 25.45 14.33
N GLU A 389 -12.25 25.61 13.40
CA GLU A 389 -13.69 25.39 13.66
C GLU A 389 -14.22 24.00 13.20
N ILE A 390 -13.41 23.19 12.51
CA ILE A 390 -13.84 21.98 11.77
C ILE A 390 -13.66 20.68 12.60
N ASP A 391 -13.41 20.79 13.90
CA ASP A 391 -12.88 19.69 14.73
C ASP A 391 -13.88 18.57 15.14
N ASP A 392 -15.10 18.52 14.60
CA ASP A 392 -16.11 17.50 14.93
C ASP A 392 -16.36 16.49 13.78
N ILE A 393 -16.16 15.19 14.08
CA ILE A 393 -16.51 14.08 13.14
C ILE A 393 -18.03 13.99 13.03
N SER A 394 -18.56 14.07 11.81
CA SER A 394 -19.99 13.85 11.60
C SER A 394 -20.36 12.37 11.83
N LYS A 395 -21.59 12.12 12.28
CA LYS A 395 -22.09 10.74 12.45
C LYS A 395 -22.09 9.96 11.13
N ASP A 396 -22.26 10.65 10.00
CA ASP A 396 -22.26 10.04 8.67
C ASP A 396 -20.86 9.59 8.24
N ASP A 397 -19.82 10.37 8.55
CA ASP A 397 -18.42 10.01 8.29
C ASP A 397 -18.04 8.74 9.05
N LEU A 398 -18.37 8.67 10.35
CA LEU A 398 -18.12 7.48 11.16
C LEU A 398 -18.90 6.25 10.64
N ALA A 399 -20.13 6.45 10.16
CA ALA A 399 -20.93 5.37 9.57
C ALA A 399 -20.32 4.88 8.26
N LEU A 400 -19.85 5.78 7.40
CA LEU A 400 -19.16 5.45 6.16
C LEU A 400 -17.88 4.65 6.42
N GLU A 401 -17.04 5.10 7.35
CA GLU A 401 -15.79 4.41 7.74
C GLU A 401 -16.06 2.94 8.08
N LYS A 402 -17.08 2.70 8.91
CA LYS A 402 -17.46 1.37 9.37
C LYS A 402 -18.01 0.50 8.23
N LEU A 403 -18.83 1.06 7.34
CA LEU A 403 -19.36 0.32 6.18
C LEU A 403 -18.22 -0.11 5.24
N LEU A 404 -17.27 0.79 4.95
CA LEU A 404 -16.11 0.48 4.12
C LEU A 404 -15.19 -0.54 4.77
N GLN A 405 -15.04 -0.48 6.10
CA GLN A 405 -14.30 -1.49 6.85
C GLN A 405 -14.92 -2.89 6.71
N CYS A 406 -16.25 -3.00 6.74
CA CYS A 406 -16.94 -4.26 6.48
C CYS A 406 -16.74 -4.76 5.05
N GLU A 407 -16.76 -3.88 4.05
CA GLU A 407 -16.44 -4.25 2.67
C GLU A 407 -15.01 -4.75 2.52
N LYS A 408 -14.03 -4.14 3.17
CA LYS A 408 -12.66 -4.65 3.21
C LYS A 408 -12.62 -6.08 3.76
N TYR A 409 -13.33 -6.36 4.86
CA TYR A 409 -13.39 -7.71 5.41
C TYR A 409 -13.94 -8.74 4.43
N LYS A 410 -14.93 -8.39 3.60
CA LYS A 410 -15.51 -9.29 2.58
C LYS A 410 -14.52 -9.64 1.46
N LEU A 411 -13.54 -8.77 1.21
CA LEU A 411 -12.55 -8.93 0.14
C LEU A 411 -11.24 -9.58 0.62
N MET A 412 -11.06 -9.74 1.93
CA MET A 412 -9.89 -10.42 2.49
C MET A 412 -9.93 -11.93 2.19
N HIS A 413 -8.74 -12.50 2.01
CA HIS A 413 -8.60 -13.95 1.94
C HIS A 413 -8.31 -14.48 3.34
N TYR A 414 -9.07 -15.48 3.79
CA TYR A 414 -8.91 -16.09 5.10
C TYR A 414 -8.54 -17.57 4.92
N SER A 415 -7.43 -17.99 5.51
CA SER A 415 -7.14 -19.41 5.72
C SER A 415 -7.88 -19.93 6.96
N PHE A 416 -7.93 -21.26 7.14
CA PHE A 416 -8.55 -21.87 8.33
C PHE A 416 -7.80 -21.44 9.58
N THR A 417 -6.47 -21.46 9.53
CA THR A 417 -5.58 -21.02 10.59
C THR A 417 -5.83 -19.56 10.97
N ASP A 418 -6.08 -18.67 10.00
CA ASP A 418 -6.44 -17.28 10.29
C ASP A 418 -7.74 -17.18 11.08
N ILE A 419 -8.76 -17.97 10.70
CA ILE A 419 -10.06 -18.00 11.39
C ILE A 419 -9.90 -18.53 12.82
N ILE A 420 -9.18 -19.63 13.01
CA ILE A 420 -8.92 -20.19 14.36
C ILE A 420 -8.17 -19.18 15.23
N SER A 421 -7.13 -18.54 14.67
CA SER A 421 -6.39 -17.51 15.37
C SER A 421 -7.29 -16.33 15.77
N MET A 422 -8.18 -15.87 14.88
CA MET A 422 -9.15 -14.81 15.21
C MET A 422 -10.07 -15.22 16.38
N CYS A 423 -10.53 -16.48 16.43
CA CYS A 423 -11.35 -16.99 17.52
C CYS A 423 -10.62 -16.96 18.88
N GLN A 424 -9.32 -17.27 18.90
CA GLN A 424 -8.50 -17.26 20.12
C GLN A 424 -8.38 -15.85 20.75
N PHE A 425 -8.51 -14.79 19.95
CA PHE A 425 -8.36 -13.40 20.41
C PHE A 425 -9.69 -12.70 20.75
N ILE A 426 -10.81 -13.43 20.85
CA ILE A 426 -12.09 -12.87 21.29
C ILE A 426 -12.08 -12.72 22.82
N SER A 427 -12.05 -11.48 23.28
CA SER A 427 -12.12 -11.16 24.71
C SER A 427 -13.57 -11.10 25.23
N PRO A 428 -13.81 -11.41 26.52
CA PRO A 428 -15.12 -11.22 27.15
C PRO A 428 -15.62 -9.77 27.06
N LEU A 429 -14.71 -8.79 27.04
CA LEU A 429 -15.06 -7.37 26.88
C LEU A 429 -15.69 -7.09 25.51
N GLN A 430 -15.18 -7.72 24.44
CA GLN A 430 -15.73 -7.58 23.10
C GLN A 430 -17.13 -8.21 23.02
N LEU A 431 -17.33 -9.39 23.60
CA LEU A 431 -18.65 -10.03 23.66
C LEU A 431 -19.67 -9.17 24.43
N ARG A 432 -19.28 -8.57 25.56
CA ARG A 432 -20.16 -7.62 26.29
C ARG A 432 -20.46 -6.34 25.52
N ARG A 433 -19.54 -5.88 24.68
CA ARG A 433 -19.78 -4.72 23.79
C ARG A 433 -20.76 -5.10 22.69
N MET A 434 -20.57 -6.26 22.06
CA MET A 434 -21.48 -6.82 21.06
C MET A 434 -22.90 -6.98 21.62
N GLU A 435 -23.06 -7.57 22.80
CA GLU A 435 -24.37 -7.76 23.45
C GLU A 435 -25.10 -6.42 23.67
N ARG A 436 -24.39 -5.38 24.12
CA ARG A 436 -24.98 -4.04 24.29
C ARG A 436 -25.46 -3.44 22.97
N VAL A 437 -24.67 -3.60 21.92
CA VAL A 437 -24.98 -3.11 20.57
C VAL A 437 -26.20 -3.84 20.00
N ILE A 438 -26.23 -5.16 20.08
CA ILE A 438 -27.33 -5.99 19.56
C ILE A 438 -28.65 -5.66 20.26
N LYS A 439 -28.64 -5.50 21.59
CA LYS A 439 -29.83 -5.08 22.35
C LYS A 439 -30.33 -3.68 21.97
N SER A 440 -29.47 -2.82 21.43
CA SER A 440 -29.87 -1.48 20.99
C SER A 440 -30.50 -1.47 19.59
N VAL A 441 -30.19 -2.45 18.74
CA VAL A 441 -30.65 -2.51 17.34
C VAL A 441 -31.87 -3.41 17.12
N SER A 442 -32.07 -4.43 17.96
CA SER A 442 -33.16 -5.41 17.83
C SER A 442 -34.60 -4.86 17.99
N ARG A 443 -34.78 -3.53 18.02
CA ARG A 443 -36.07 -2.85 18.19
C ARG A 443 -36.64 -2.23 16.91
N GLU A 444 -35.87 -2.13 15.83
CA GLU A 444 -36.33 -1.56 14.55
C GLU A 444 -36.62 -2.67 13.53
N LYS A 445 -37.72 -2.55 12.78
CA LYS A 445 -38.08 -3.53 11.74
C LYS A 445 -37.07 -3.46 10.60
N MET A 446 -36.41 -4.58 10.34
CA MET A 446 -35.48 -4.78 9.24
C MET A 446 -36.24 -5.02 7.93
N GLU A 447 -35.88 -4.29 6.86
CA GLU A 447 -36.58 -4.30 5.56
C GLU A 447 -35.68 -4.80 4.40
N ASN A 448 -34.34 -4.83 4.57
CA ASN A 448 -33.39 -5.25 3.54
C ASN A 448 -32.20 -6.01 4.13
N GLU A 449 -32.17 -7.34 3.92
CA GLU A 449 -31.20 -8.25 4.55
C GLU A 449 -29.72 -7.88 4.37
N GLU A 450 -29.32 -7.36 3.21
CA GLU A 450 -27.92 -7.02 2.93
C GLU A 450 -27.52 -5.70 3.61
N ARG A 451 -28.41 -4.70 3.53
CA ARG A 451 -28.21 -3.39 4.18
C ARG A 451 -28.25 -3.52 5.71
N ASP A 452 -29.12 -4.37 6.23
CA ASP A 452 -29.31 -4.58 7.66
C ASP A 452 -28.12 -5.34 8.26
N LEU A 453 -27.56 -6.30 7.53
CA LEU A 453 -26.31 -6.96 7.90
C LEU A 453 -25.14 -5.96 7.95
N GLU A 454 -24.99 -5.12 6.93
CA GLU A 454 -23.93 -4.12 6.89
C GLU A 454 -24.03 -3.14 8.06
N GLN A 455 -25.25 -2.73 8.44
CA GLN A 455 -25.47 -1.86 9.59
C GLN A 455 -25.09 -2.53 10.92
N VAL A 456 -25.46 -3.80 11.12
CA VAL A 456 -25.08 -4.55 12.34
C VAL A 456 -23.57 -4.79 12.40
N LEU A 457 -22.93 -5.16 11.29
CA LEU A 457 -21.49 -5.39 11.23
C LEU A 457 -20.69 -4.09 11.47
N ALA A 458 -21.21 -2.95 11.04
CA ALA A 458 -20.59 -1.65 11.23
C ALA A 458 -20.50 -1.23 12.71
N ILE A 459 -21.41 -1.71 13.57
CA ILE A 459 -21.53 -1.23 14.96
C ILE A 459 -21.01 -2.21 16.02
N ILE A 460 -20.91 -3.51 15.71
CA ILE A 460 -20.29 -4.49 16.61
C ILE A 460 -18.75 -4.34 16.63
N PRO A 461 -18.04 -4.92 17.61
CA PRO A 461 -16.58 -4.82 17.65
C PRO A 461 -15.90 -5.31 16.36
N PRO A 462 -14.90 -4.59 15.80
CA PRO A 462 -14.32 -4.89 14.49
C PRO A 462 -13.80 -6.33 14.33
N LYS A 463 -13.13 -6.89 15.35
CA LYS A 463 -12.64 -8.28 15.31
C LYS A 463 -13.78 -9.32 15.21
N ILE A 464 -14.93 -9.03 15.82
CA ILE A 464 -16.11 -9.89 15.77
C ILE A 464 -16.75 -9.79 14.39
N ALA A 465 -16.90 -8.57 13.85
CA ALA A 465 -17.39 -8.37 12.49
C ALA A 465 -16.51 -9.08 11.46
N GLN A 466 -15.19 -8.94 11.58
CA GLN A 466 -14.22 -9.60 10.72
C GLN A 466 -14.34 -11.13 10.78
N LEU A 467 -14.42 -11.72 11.98
CA LEU A 467 -14.59 -13.16 12.13
C LEU A 467 -15.90 -13.64 11.51
N PHE A 468 -17.01 -12.95 11.76
CA PHE A 468 -18.29 -13.31 11.18
C PHE A 468 -18.25 -13.28 9.65
N VAL A 469 -17.68 -12.23 9.07
CA VAL A 469 -17.49 -12.12 7.62
C VAL A 469 -16.58 -13.26 7.12
N ALA A 470 -15.44 -13.51 7.75
CA ALA A 470 -14.51 -14.56 7.35
C ALA A 470 -15.16 -15.95 7.30
N VAL A 471 -15.93 -16.30 8.34
CA VAL A 471 -16.66 -17.57 8.40
C VAL A 471 -17.73 -17.66 7.32
N THR A 472 -18.49 -16.58 7.11
CA THR A 472 -19.61 -16.56 6.16
C THR A 472 -19.16 -16.54 4.70
N THR A 473 -18.00 -15.94 4.38
CA THR A 473 -17.45 -15.90 3.02
C THR A 473 -16.69 -17.16 2.65
N ARG A 474 -15.98 -17.78 3.60
CA ARG A 474 -15.08 -18.91 3.32
C ARG A 474 -15.79 -20.27 3.41
N GLY A 475 -16.66 -20.45 4.40
CA GLY A 475 -17.11 -21.78 4.82
C GLY A 475 -15.99 -22.64 5.42
N ILE A 476 -16.26 -23.94 5.61
CA ILE A 476 -15.28 -24.94 6.05
C ILE A 476 -15.10 -25.99 4.97
N ALA A 477 -13.85 -26.35 4.67
CA ALA A 477 -13.53 -27.49 3.82
C ALA A 477 -13.50 -28.79 4.65
N ALA A 478 -13.94 -29.90 4.07
CA ALA A 478 -14.16 -31.16 4.79
C ALA A 478 -12.88 -31.81 5.38
N ASP A 479 -11.71 -31.37 4.94
CA ASP A 479 -10.39 -31.91 5.31
C ASP A 479 -9.64 -31.09 6.38
N GLU A 480 -10.22 -29.96 6.83
CA GLU A 480 -9.61 -29.09 7.81
C GLU A 480 -9.77 -29.65 9.23
N LYS A 481 -8.69 -29.60 10.01
CA LYS A 481 -8.64 -30.15 11.37
C LYS A 481 -8.14 -29.11 12.35
N ILE A 482 -8.76 -29.09 13.51
CA ILE A 482 -8.33 -28.30 14.66
C ILE A 482 -7.85 -29.24 15.76
N ASP A 483 -6.84 -28.80 16.51
CA ASP A 483 -6.40 -29.49 17.72
C ASP A 483 -7.48 -29.42 18.82
N SER A 484 -7.60 -30.47 19.64
CA SER A 484 -8.62 -30.54 20.68
C SER A 484 -8.44 -29.45 21.75
N GLU A 485 -7.20 -29.11 22.14
CA GLU A 485 -6.93 -28.07 23.14
C GLU A 485 -7.27 -26.68 22.57
N GLU A 486 -6.93 -26.43 21.30
CA GLU A 486 -7.30 -25.19 20.61
C GLU A 486 -8.83 -25.03 20.50
N LEU A 487 -9.54 -26.13 20.20
CA LEU A 487 -11.00 -26.13 20.14
C LEU A 487 -11.62 -25.82 21.50
N GLU A 488 -11.18 -26.49 22.56
CA GLU A 488 -11.67 -26.26 23.92
C GLU A 488 -11.48 -24.80 24.37
N ALA A 489 -10.36 -24.19 23.97
CA ALA A 489 -10.07 -22.79 24.27
C ALA A 489 -11.01 -21.79 23.57
N ILE A 490 -11.38 -22.06 22.31
CA ILE A 490 -12.20 -21.10 21.52
C ILE A 490 -13.70 -21.33 21.62
N LEU A 491 -14.15 -22.57 21.85
CA LEU A 491 -15.55 -23.00 21.75
C LEU A 491 -16.53 -22.16 22.59
N PRO A 492 -16.23 -21.81 23.87
CA PRO A 492 -17.14 -20.99 24.68
C PRO A 492 -17.41 -19.61 24.08
N SER A 493 -16.37 -18.96 23.54
CA SER A 493 -16.46 -17.61 22.96
C SER A 493 -17.27 -17.60 21.67
N ILE A 494 -17.06 -18.59 20.80
CA ILE A 494 -17.76 -18.68 19.52
C ILE A 494 -19.23 -19.11 19.67
N LYS A 495 -19.56 -20.00 20.62
CA LYS A 495 -20.95 -20.32 20.96
C LYS A 495 -21.69 -19.11 21.54
N ARG A 496 -21.04 -18.35 22.43
CA ARG A 496 -21.62 -17.11 22.95
C ARG A 496 -21.84 -16.07 21.84
N MET A 497 -20.92 -15.97 20.89
CA MET A 497 -21.08 -15.11 19.72
C MET A 497 -22.27 -15.53 18.85
N GLU A 498 -22.44 -16.83 18.61
CA GLU A 498 -23.57 -17.38 17.85
C GLU A 498 -24.92 -17.03 18.51
N GLU A 499 -25.05 -17.19 19.82
CA GLU A 499 -26.24 -16.79 20.59
C GLU A 499 -26.57 -15.31 20.40
N LEU A 500 -25.56 -14.45 20.58
CA LEU A 500 -25.73 -13.00 20.41
C LEU A 500 -26.14 -12.64 18.98
N LEU A 501 -25.55 -13.27 17.97
CA LEU A 501 -25.93 -13.04 16.57
C LEU A 501 -27.37 -13.48 16.28
N LYS A 502 -27.86 -14.57 16.87
CA LYS A 502 -29.27 -14.99 16.75
C LYS A 502 -30.24 -13.94 17.31
N GLU A 503 -29.84 -13.19 18.34
CA GLU A 503 -30.63 -12.11 18.94
C GLU A 503 -30.63 -10.80 18.09
N SER A 504 -29.77 -10.70 17.08
CA SER A 504 -29.58 -9.46 16.29
C SER A 504 -30.56 -9.26 15.13
N GLY A 505 -31.42 -10.24 14.85
CA GLY A 505 -32.40 -10.14 13.74
C GLY A 505 -31.81 -10.37 12.34
N LEU A 506 -30.54 -10.79 12.25
CA LEU A 506 -29.87 -11.13 10.98
C LEU A 506 -30.56 -12.29 10.25
N SER A 507 -30.40 -12.35 8.92
CA SER A 507 -31.03 -13.37 8.09
C SER A 507 -30.59 -14.79 8.47
N HIS A 508 -31.53 -15.73 8.38
CA HIS A 508 -31.30 -17.13 8.74
C HIS A 508 -30.15 -17.76 7.93
N ARG A 509 -29.86 -17.27 6.72
CA ARG A 509 -28.81 -17.80 5.86
C ARG A 509 -27.40 -17.62 6.44
N ASN A 510 -27.04 -16.40 6.83
CA ASN A 510 -25.69 -16.11 7.33
C ASN A 510 -25.46 -16.70 8.73
N LEU A 511 -26.50 -16.67 9.57
CA LEU A 511 -26.50 -17.34 10.87
C LEU A 511 -26.27 -18.85 10.70
N LYS A 512 -26.95 -19.49 9.73
CA LYS A 512 -26.77 -20.93 9.44
C LYS A 512 -25.34 -21.27 9.00
N VAL A 513 -24.70 -20.43 8.19
CA VAL A 513 -23.29 -20.68 7.80
C VAL A 513 -22.38 -20.63 9.02
N PHE A 514 -22.59 -19.67 9.92
CA PHE A 514 -21.83 -19.57 11.17
C PHE A 514 -22.08 -20.76 12.12
N SER A 515 -23.34 -21.20 12.27
CA SER A 515 -23.69 -22.42 13.03
C SER A 515 -23.02 -23.66 12.45
N ASN A 516 -23.09 -23.85 11.13
CA ASN A 516 -22.45 -24.97 10.44
C ASN A 516 -20.92 -24.97 10.63
N PHE A 517 -20.30 -23.79 10.70
CA PHE A 517 -18.87 -23.67 11.00
C PHE A 517 -18.56 -24.24 12.39
N ILE A 518 -19.34 -23.88 13.41
CA ILE A 518 -19.16 -24.39 14.78
C ILE A 518 -19.32 -25.93 14.80
N GLU A 519 -20.37 -26.45 14.17
CA GLU A 519 -20.62 -27.89 14.12
C GLU A 519 -19.47 -28.65 13.44
N ALA A 520 -18.95 -28.13 12.32
CA ALA A 520 -17.91 -28.81 11.57
C ALA A 520 -16.54 -28.75 12.26
N ILE A 521 -16.16 -27.67 12.95
CA ILE A 521 -14.93 -27.68 13.76
C ILE A 521 -15.05 -28.63 14.96
N GLU A 522 -16.22 -28.73 15.59
CA GLU A 522 -16.47 -29.69 16.68
C GLU A 522 -16.32 -31.14 16.20
N GLN A 523 -16.86 -31.47 15.03
CA GLN A 523 -16.76 -32.80 14.42
C GLN A 523 -15.33 -33.16 13.97
N SER A 524 -14.56 -32.18 13.48
CA SER A 524 -13.19 -32.37 13.01
C SER A 524 -12.20 -32.76 14.12
N ALA A 525 -12.42 -32.28 15.35
CA ALA A 525 -11.64 -32.63 16.52
C ALA A 525 -11.99 -34.03 17.05
N THR A 526 -13.28 -34.43 17.00
CA THR A 526 -13.73 -35.76 17.46
C THR A 526 -13.12 -36.90 16.64
N HIS A 527 -12.88 -36.68 15.34
CA HIS A 527 -12.22 -37.66 14.46
C HIS A 527 -10.69 -37.75 14.65
N SER A 528 -10.06 -36.73 15.25
CA SER A 528 -8.62 -36.70 15.52
C SER A 528 -8.27 -37.39 16.84
N ALA A 529 -9.14 -37.27 17.85
CA ALA A 529 -9.03 -38.00 19.13
C ALA A 529 -9.19 -39.53 18.98
N LEU A 530 -9.92 -39.99 17.96
CA LEU A 530 -10.15 -41.43 17.68
C LEU A 530 -9.01 -42.10 16.88
N LYS A 531 -8.04 -41.34 16.35
CA LYS A 531 -6.88 -41.90 15.62
C LYS A 531 -5.58 -41.97 16.43
N ASN A 532 -5.56 -41.32 17.60
CA ASN A 532 -4.42 -41.32 18.53
C ASN A 532 -4.63 -42.23 19.75
N ASN A 533 -5.74 -42.97 19.78
CA ASN A 533 -5.99 -44.14 20.64
C ASN A 533 -6.03 -45.39 19.75
#